data_AF-A0A2G9QKZ2-F1
#
_entry.id   AF-A0A2G9QKZ2-F1
#
_cell.length_a   1.000
_cell.length_b   1.000
_cell.length_c   1.000
_cell.angle_alpha   90.00
_cell.angle_beta   90.00
_cell.angle_gamma   90.00
#
_symmetry.space_group_name_H-M   'P 1'
#
loop_
_entity.id
_entity.type
_entity.pdbx_description
1 polymer ?
#
loop_
_entity_poly.entity_id
_entity_poly.type
_entity_poly.pdbx_seq_one_letter_code
_entity_poly.pdbx_strand_id
1 'polypeptide(L)' 'MEPPTVQFKSNYAVERRIEAFYKGGRVQINKDGTHLFCTCGNKVNILEIATGVIVRSIEQVMHGNIHNHNTGEVTYR' A
#
# COMPACT_ATOMS: atom_id res chain seq x y z
N MET A 1 38.04 27.47 -30.19
CA MET A 1 37.74 26.29 -29.35
C MET A 1 36.24 26.23 -29.21
N GLU A 2 35.61 25.16 -29.68
CA GLU A 2 34.17 24.95 -29.53
C GLU A 2 33.87 24.52 -28.08
N PRO A 3 32.82 25.06 -27.44
CA PRO A 3 32.51 24.71 -26.06
C PRO A 3 32.08 23.24 -25.95
N PRO A 4 32.43 22.55 -24.86
CA PRO A 4 32.01 21.16 -24.65
C PRO A 4 30.48 21.07 -24.59
N THR A 5 29.92 20.16 -25.38
CA THR A 5 28.49 19.88 -25.40
C THR A 5 28.11 19.06 -24.17
N VAL A 6 27.23 19.60 -23.33
CA VAL A 6 26.72 18.89 -22.14
C VAL A 6 25.72 17.83 -22.60
N GLN A 7 26.05 16.56 -22.40
CA GLN A 7 25.09 15.46 -22.59
C GLN A 7 24.42 15.10 -21.27
N PHE A 8 23.10 15.26 -21.21
CA PHE A 8 22.29 14.89 -20.04
C PHE A 8 21.95 13.41 -20.06
N LYS A 9 21.82 12.81 -18.87
CA LYS A 9 21.32 11.45 -18.72
C LYS A 9 19.85 11.39 -19.17
N SER A 10 19.55 10.49 -20.10
CA SER A 10 18.20 10.33 -20.70
C SER A 10 17.31 9.34 -19.95
N ASN A 11 17.87 8.58 -19.02
CA ASN A 11 17.15 7.53 -18.30
C ASN A 11 17.41 7.59 -16.79
N TYR A 12 16.33 7.49 -16.03
CA TYR A 12 16.33 7.47 -14.57
C TYR A 12 15.52 6.27 -14.09
N ALA A 13 16.01 5.59 -13.07
CA ALA A 13 15.24 4.58 -12.37
C ALA A 13 14.31 5.26 -11.35
N VAL A 14 13.06 4.80 -11.28
CA VAL A 14 12.14 5.27 -10.23
C VAL A 14 12.57 4.64 -8.92
N GLU A 15 13.11 5.45 -8.01
CA GLU A 15 13.53 4.99 -6.69
C GLU A 15 12.32 4.69 -5.78
N ARG A 16 11.32 5.57 -5.78
CA ARG A 16 10.08 5.40 -5.01
C ARG A 16 8.89 6.11 -5.65
N ARG A 17 7.68 5.65 -5.33
CA ARG A 17 6.42 6.31 -5.69
C ARG A 17 5.67 6.68 -4.41
N ILE A 18 5.09 7.87 -4.40
CA ILE A 18 4.18 8.29 -3.32
C ILE A 18 2.76 7.92 -3.77
N GLU A 19 2.13 7.02 -3.04
CA GLU A 19 0.78 6.53 -3.33
C GLU A 19 -0.19 6.89 -2.19
N ALA A 20 -1.49 6.90 -2.49
CA ALA A 20 -2.52 7.14 -1.49
C ALA A 20 -2.52 6.01 -0.45
N PHE A 21 -2.02 6.30 0.75
CA PHE A 21 -1.94 5.32 1.84
C PHE A 21 -3.15 5.32 2.78
N TYR A 22 -3.98 6.38 2.72
CA TYR A 22 -5.18 6.56 3.54
C TYR A 22 -6.28 7.23 2.71
N LYS A 23 -7.50 6.68 2.77
CA LYS A 23 -8.67 7.17 1.99
C LYS A 23 -9.87 7.54 2.89
N GLY A 24 -9.66 7.68 4.20
CA GLY A 24 -10.72 7.84 5.19
C GLY A 24 -10.93 6.58 6.04
N GLY A 25 -11.55 6.74 7.21
CA GLY A 25 -11.82 5.65 8.15
C GLY A 25 -11.08 5.81 9.48
N ARG A 26 -10.95 4.70 10.23
CA ARG A 26 -10.28 4.73 11.53
C ARG A 26 -8.76 4.76 11.34
N VAL A 27 -8.12 5.59 12.16
CA VAL A 27 -6.66 5.67 12.27
C VAL A 27 -6.29 5.45 13.73
N GLN A 28 -5.17 4.77 13.97
CA GLN A 28 -4.59 4.60 15.30
C GLN A 28 -3.10 4.88 15.24
N ILE A 29 -2.53 5.32 16.36
CA ILE A 29 -1.10 5.56 16.53
C ILE A 29 -0.61 4.61 17.63
N ASN A 30 0.57 4.03 17.47
CA ASN A 30 1.15 3.21 18.54
C ASN A 30 1.50 4.06 19.77
N LYS A 31 1.76 3.40 20.90
CA LYS A 31 2.05 4.07 22.18
C LYS A 31 3.18 5.12 22.08
N ASP A 32 4.22 4.80 21.32
CA ASP A 32 5.43 5.63 21.23
C ASP A 32 5.34 6.71 20.15
N GLY A 33 4.21 6.81 19.42
CA GLY A 33 4.02 7.83 18.39
C GLY A 33 4.86 7.64 17.13
N THR A 34 5.47 6.48 16.94
CA THR A 34 6.38 6.20 15.81
C THR A 34 5.67 5.62 14.59
N HIS A 35 4.51 4.98 14.79
CA HIS A 35 3.77 4.29 13.74
C HIS A 35 2.30 4.68 13.71
N LEU A 36 1.79 4.85 12.49
CA LEU A 36 0.38 5.11 12.19
C LEU A 36 -0.24 3.91 11.46
N PHE A 37 -1.33 3.40 12.02
CA PHE A 37 -2.15 2.34 11.46
C PHE A 37 -3.36 2.97 10.79
N CYS A 38 -3.54 2.75 9.49
CA CYS A 38 -4.67 3.30 8.76
C CYS A 38 -5.26 2.31 7.76
N THR A 39 -6.58 2.39 7.56
CA THR A 39 -7.28 1.57 6.58
C THR A 39 -7.18 2.18 5.18
N CYS A 40 -6.93 1.32 4.18
CA CYS A 40 -7.00 1.67 2.77
C CYS A 40 -7.61 0.50 1.98
N GLY A 41 -8.93 0.55 1.74
CA GLY A 41 -9.66 -0.59 1.15
C GLY A 41 -9.70 -1.79 2.10
N ASN A 42 -9.32 -2.97 1.60
CA ASN A 42 -9.17 -4.22 2.38
C ASN A 42 -7.82 -4.33 3.10
N LYS A 43 -7.03 -3.26 3.13
CA LYS A 43 -5.69 -3.23 3.73
C LYS A 43 -5.66 -2.38 4.99
N VAL A 44 -4.86 -2.81 5.95
CA VAL A 44 -4.33 -1.96 7.03
C VAL A 44 -2.88 -1.67 6.70
N ASN A 45 -2.56 -0.40 6.48
CA ASN A 45 -1.20 0.08 6.29
C ASN A 45 -0.59 0.50 7.63
N ILE A 46 0.67 0.15 7.81
CA ILE A 46 1.52 0.56 8.93
C ILE A 46 2.57 1.51 8.35
N LEU A 47 2.44 2.78 8.73
CA LEU A 47 3.26 3.89 8.26
C LEU A 47 4.23 4.30 9.37
N GLU A 48 5.51 4.46 9.05
CA GLU A 48 6.44 5.17 9.94
C GLU A 48 6.17 6.68 9.84
N ILE A 49 5.85 7.32 10.96
CA ILE A 49 5.38 8.71 10.95
C ILE A 49 6.47 9.69 10.54
N ALA A 50 7.71 9.47 10.99
CA ALA A 50 8.82 10.38 10.71
C ALA A 50 9.17 10.48 9.22
N THR A 51 9.01 9.38 8.48
CA THR A 51 9.42 9.28 7.08
C THR A 51 8.25 9.30 6.10
N GLY A 52 7.03 9.01 6.58
CA GLY A 52 5.87 8.79 5.74
C GLY A 52 5.98 7.54 4.85
N VAL A 53 6.88 6.61 5.19
CA VAL A 53 7.08 5.36 4.44
C VAL A 53 6.17 4.27 5.01
N ILE A 54 5.47 3.56 4.13
CA ILE A 54 4.73 2.36 4.52
C ILE A 54 5.74 1.24 4.75
N VAL A 55 5.89 0.83 6.01
CA VAL A 55 6.81 -0.26 6.39
C VAL A 55 6.16 -1.64 6.26
N ARG A 56 4.82 -1.70 6.32
CA ARG A 56 4.06 -2.93 6.17
C ARG A 56 2.62 -2.66 5.74
N SER A 57 2.04 -3.60 5.00
CA SER A 57 0.61 -3.66 4.73
C SER A 57 0.08 -5.04 5.08
N ILE A 58 -1.05 -5.10 5.78
CA ILE A 58 -1.78 -6.33 6.08
C ILE A 58 -3.04 -6.30 5.23
N GLU A 59 -3.20 -7.30 4.36
CA GLU A 59 -4.34 -7.39 3.44
C GLU A 59 -5.29 -8.49 3.89
N GLN A 60 -6.58 -8.18 4.00
CA GLN A 60 -7.60 -9.20 4.13
C GLN A 60 -7.93 -9.76 2.77
N VAL A 61 -7.71 -11.07 2.60
CA VAL A 61 -8.16 -11.81 1.43
C VAL A 61 -9.63 -12.16 1.67
N MET A 62 -10.52 -11.71 0.79
CA MET A 62 -11.90 -12.19 0.83
C MET A 62 -11.93 -13.65 0.43
N HIS A 63 -12.29 -14.54 1.36
CA HIS A 63 -12.75 -15.87 1.01
C HIS A 63 -14.14 -15.74 0.39
N GLY A 64 -14.23 -15.92 -0.93
CA GLY A 64 -15.51 -15.96 -1.63
C GLY A 64 -16.21 -17.28 -1.34
N ASN A 65 -17.45 -17.21 -0.85
CA ASN A 65 -18.29 -18.40 -0.71
C ASN A 65 -18.74 -18.84 -2.12
N ILE A 66 -18.49 -20.10 -2.48
CA ILE A 66 -19.05 -20.67 -3.70
C ILE A 66 -20.37 -21.33 -3.32
N HIS A 67 -21.49 -20.76 -3.79
CA HIS A 67 -22.81 -21.37 -3.67
C HIS A 67 -23.04 -22.32 -4.85
N ASN A 68 -23.20 -23.61 -4.57
CA ASN A 68 -23.66 -24.57 -5.58
C ASN A 68 -25.19 -24.49 -5.69
N HIS A 69 -25.68 -23.93 -6.80
CA HIS A 69 -27.12 -23.72 -7.03
C HIS A 69 -27.92 -25.04 -7.17
N ASN A 70 -27.24 -26.16 -7.42
CA ASN A 70 -27.86 -27.48 -7.61
C ASN A 70 -27.95 -28.29 -6.31
N THR A 71 -27.02 -28.10 -5.37
CA THR A 71 -26.98 -28.86 -4.11
C THR A 71 -27.32 -28.01 -2.88
N GLY A 72 -27.36 -26.67 -3.02
CA GLY A 72 -27.52 -25.75 -1.90
C GLY A 72 -26.30 -25.69 -0.97
N GLU A 73 -25.21 -26.36 -1.34
CA GLU A 73 -24.01 -26.47 -0.51
C GLU A 73 -23.12 -25.23 -0.67
N VAL A 74 -22.58 -24.76 0.46
CA VAL A 74 -21.66 -23.61 0.51
C VAL A 74 -20.27 -24.13 0.82
N THR A 75 -19.35 -24.00 -0.15
CA THR A 75 -17.94 -24.29 0.08
C THR A 75 -17.22 -23.01 0.48
N TYR A 76 -16.66 -23.02 1.69
CA TYR A 76 -15.71 -22.02 2.15
C TYR A 76 -14.32 -22.41 1.62
N ARG A 77 -13.67 -21.53 0.88
CA ARG A 77 -12.24 -21.66 0.56
C ARG A 77 -11.42 -20.96 1.61
#